data_AF-A0A6P5J743-F1
#
_entry.id   AF-A0A6P5J743-F1
#
_cell.length_a   1.000
_cell.length_b   1.000
_cell.length_c   1.000
_cell.angle_alpha   90.00
_cell.angle_beta   90.00
_cell.angle_gamma   90.00
#
_symmetry.space_group_name_H-M   'P 1'
#
loop_
_entity.id
_entity.type
_entity.pdbx_description
1 polymer ?
#
loop_
_entity_poly.entity_id
_entity_poly.type
_entity_poly.pdbx_seq_one_letter_code
_entity_poly.pdbx_strand_id
1 'polypeptide(L)'
;MAAAEEEPEKEPEPEPEPEPGSRGPTVYSPREDQRAAEAARQGSLWQSGPPPPGDAGRSDSSPRPGVVLEVLRARVKDSAVVTDHSVRPLQSRAGGSCGTEPNKSMDMGNQHPSISRLQEIQKEVKSIEQQVIGFSGLSDDKNYKKLERILTKQLFEIDSVDTEGKGDIQQARKRAAQDIERLLKELEQNANHPHRIEIENIFKEAQSLVKEEIAPLCSGDNQVTDEFEEAIQDVILRLTHVKTGGKISLRKARYHTLTRICAVQEIIEDSMKRQPSLPLSEDAHPSVSKINSVMCEVNKARGTLIALLMGVNNRETCKHLSCVLSGLIADLDALDVCGRTEIRNYRKEVVEDINKLLKYLDLEEEADSTYAFDLGQNQSILKIEGILKKMREVKNELLKAQNPTDLYLGSKTELQGLIGQLDEVDLGKNPCIREARRRAVIEVQTLITFIDLKEALEKRQPGVAEEHPSHKSIWTVLGSLSEIQREVLSFDGNRTDKNYIRLEELLTKQLLALDAVDPQGEEKCKAARKQAVKLAQNILSYLDLKSDEWEY
;
A
#
# COMPACT_ATOMS: atom_id res chain seq x y z
N MET A 1 16.86 65.78 -47.68
CA MET A 1 17.06 64.32 -47.85
C MET A 1 16.48 63.66 -46.62
N ALA A 2 15.47 62.83 -46.84
CA ALA A 2 14.46 62.42 -45.86
C ALA A 2 14.94 61.30 -44.93
N ALA A 3 14.35 61.31 -43.73
CA ALA A 3 14.40 60.28 -42.71
C ALA A 3 13.57 59.05 -43.10
N ALA A 4 13.96 57.86 -42.63
CA ALA A 4 13.19 56.64 -42.74
C ALA A 4 12.65 56.29 -41.35
N GLU A 5 11.32 56.35 -41.22
CA GLU A 5 10.55 55.83 -40.10
C GLU A 5 10.16 54.37 -40.38
N GLU A 6 10.08 53.60 -39.30
CA GLU A 6 9.75 52.19 -39.20
C GLU A 6 8.31 52.07 -38.67
N GLU A 7 7.44 51.25 -39.30
CA GLU A 7 6.16 50.78 -38.74
C GLU A 7 5.78 49.37 -39.27
N PRO A 8 4.91 48.60 -38.56
CA PRO A 8 5.00 47.14 -38.48
C PRO A 8 3.82 46.32 -39.08
N GLU A 9 4.08 45.02 -39.18
CA GLU A 9 3.26 43.77 -39.23
C GLU A 9 1.77 43.73 -39.63
N LYS A 10 1.43 42.71 -40.44
CA LYS A 10 0.09 42.09 -40.56
C LYS A 10 0.20 40.57 -40.77
N GLU A 11 -0.37 39.79 -39.86
CA GLU A 11 -0.65 38.35 -40.03
C GLU A 11 -1.88 38.10 -40.93
N PRO A 12 -1.96 36.95 -41.65
CA PRO A 12 -3.14 36.58 -42.45
C PRO A 12 -4.13 35.63 -41.73
N GLU A 13 -5.42 35.81 -42.04
CA GLU A 13 -6.59 35.05 -41.55
C GLU A 13 -6.65 33.57 -41.98
N PRO A 14 -7.35 32.68 -41.24
CA PRO A 14 -7.61 31.30 -41.64
C PRO A 14 -8.98 31.09 -42.36
N GLU A 15 -8.97 30.17 -43.34
CA GLU A 15 -10.11 29.74 -44.18
C GLU A 15 -11.11 28.77 -43.48
N PRO A 16 -12.36 28.62 -44.01
CA PRO A 16 -13.45 27.90 -43.33
C PRO A 16 -13.58 26.40 -43.68
N GLU A 17 -14.05 25.61 -42.71
CA GLU A 17 -14.34 24.16 -42.84
C GLU A 17 -15.71 23.85 -43.48
N PRO A 18 -15.89 22.67 -44.15
CA PRO A 18 -17.14 22.28 -44.79
C PRO A 18 -18.06 21.37 -43.93
N GLU A 19 -19.37 21.52 -44.11
CA GLU A 19 -20.43 20.78 -43.40
C GLU A 19 -20.62 19.30 -43.83
N PRO A 20 -21.18 18.42 -42.97
CA PRO A 20 -21.45 17.02 -43.28
C PRO A 20 -22.89 16.77 -43.78
N GLY A 21 -23.00 16.01 -44.88
CA GLY A 21 -24.25 15.51 -45.44
C GLY A 21 -24.65 14.11 -44.94
N SER A 22 -25.95 13.94 -44.75
CA SER A 22 -26.68 12.74 -44.27
C SER A 22 -26.62 11.51 -45.19
N ARG A 23 -26.56 10.29 -44.61
CA ARG A 23 -27.23 9.06 -45.13
C ARG A 23 -27.19 7.88 -44.13
N GLY A 24 -28.38 7.47 -43.68
CA GLY A 24 -28.93 6.09 -43.61
C GLY A 24 -28.23 4.93 -42.85
N PRO A 25 -28.99 4.01 -42.21
CA PRO A 25 -28.46 2.99 -41.30
C PRO A 25 -28.08 1.69 -42.02
N THR A 26 -27.03 1.00 -41.56
CA THR A 26 -26.70 -0.37 -42.03
C THR A 26 -26.34 -1.30 -40.87
N VAL A 27 -27.28 -2.22 -40.59
CA VAL A 27 -27.15 -3.63 -40.23
C VAL A 27 -25.88 -4.10 -39.49
N TYR A 28 -26.07 -4.47 -38.22
CA TYR A 28 -25.16 -5.31 -37.43
C TYR A 28 -25.04 -6.72 -38.03
N SER A 29 -23.81 -7.24 -38.12
CA SER A 29 -23.56 -8.68 -38.29
C SER A 29 -22.47 -9.15 -37.31
N PRO A 30 -22.64 -10.31 -36.64
CA PRO A 30 -21.81 -10.73 -35.51
C PRO A 30 -20.66 -11.60 -36.01
N ARG A 31 -19.41 -11.16 -35.84
CA ARG A 31 -18.22 -11.95 -36.23
C ARG A 31 -17.06 -11.95 -35.24
N GLU A 32 -17.24 -11.41 -34.05
CA GLU A 32 -16.17 -11.35 -33.04
C GLU A 32 -16.30 -12.40 -31.93
N ASP A 33 -17.50 -12.95 -31.71
CA ASP A 33 -17.74 -13.98 -30.67
C ASP A 33 -17.30 -15.41 -31.04
N GLN A 34 -16.83 -15.64 -32.27
CA GLN A 34 -16.37 -16.97 -32.71
C GLN A 34 -14.87 -17.21 -32.57
N ARG A 35 -14.06 -16.17 -32.28
CA ARG A 35 -12.63 -16.35 -32.00
C ARG A 35 -12.32 -16.62 -30.52
N ALA A 36 -13.23 -16.26 -29.60
CA ALA A 36 -13.07 -16.53 -28.18
C ALA A 36 -13.43 -17.98 -27.79
N ALA A 37 -14.30 -18.65 -28.54
CA ALA A 37 -14.75 -20.02 -28.25
C ALA A 37 -13.78 -21.13 -28.74
N GLU A 38 -12.85 -20.81 -29.65
CA GLU A 38 -11.88 -21.78 -30.20
C GLU A 38 -10.59 -21.87 -29.37
N ALA A 39 -10.24 -20.81 -28.63
CA ALA A 39 -9.09 -20.82 -27.70
C ALA A 39 -9.33 -21.68 -26.44
N ALA A 40 -10.59 -21.95 -26.08
CA ALA A 40 -10.96 -22.79 -24.93
C ALA A 40 -10.97 -24.31 -25.21
N ARG A 41 -10.64 -24.75 -26.44
CA ARG A 41 -10.63 -26.18 -26.83
C ARG A 41 -9.24 -26.80 -27.05
N GLN A 42 -8.15 -26.05 -26.90
CA GLN A 42 -6.77 -26.57 -27.08
C GLN A 42 -6.02 -26.81 -25.75
N GLY A 43 -6.74 -26.96 -24.64
CA GLY A 43 -6.18 -27.28 -23.32
C GLY A 43 -6.48 -28.70 -22.87
N SER A 44 -6.21 -29.73 -23.67
CA SER A 44 -6.17 -31.13 -23.20
C SER A 44 -5.60 -32.05 -24.28
N LEU A 45 -4.30 -32.34 -24.24
CA LEU A 45 -3.70 -33.64 -24.65
C LEU A 45 -2.16 -33.58 -24.57
N TRP A 46 -1.55 -33.87 -23.40
CA TRP A 46 -0.24 -34.51 -23.38
C TRP A 46 -0.21 -35.54 -22.26
N GLN A 47 -0.13 -36.79 -22.69
CA GLN A 47 -0.11 -37.99 -21.89
C GLN A 47 1.26 -38.19 -21.22
N SER A 48 1.19 -38.86 -20.08
CA SER A 48 2.27 -39.36 -19.25
C SER A 48 3.31 -40.19 -20.02
N GLY A 49 4.59 -39.84 -19.89
CA GLY A 49 5.74 -40.70 -20.19
C GLY A 49 6.55 -40.98 -18.93
N PRO A 50 7.26 -42.12 -18.83
CA PRO A 50 8.01 -42.50 -17.63
C PRO A 50 9.33 -41.69 -17.49
N PRO A 51 9.84 -41.46 -16.27
CA PRO A 51 11.08 -40.72 -16.09
C PRO A 51 12.32 -41.58 -16.37
N PRO A 52 13.46 -40.99 -16.81
CA PRO A 52 14.72 -41.69 -16.99
C PRO A 52 15.44 -41.94 -15.64
N PRO A 53 16.40 -42.88 -15.58
CA PRO A 53 16.96 -43.34 -14.31
C PRO A 53 18.11 -42.46 -13.81
N GLY A 54 18.01 -42.10 -12.52
CA GLY A 54 19.10 -42.11 -11.53
C GLY A 54 20.27 -41.15 -11.70
N ASP A 55 20.31 -40.14 -10.83
CA ASP A 55 21.57 -39.77 -10.18
C ASP A 55 21.34 -39.54 -8.68
N ALA A 56 22.07 -40.29 -7.87
CA ALA A 56 21.87 -40.42 -6.43
C ALA A 56 22.65 -39.34 -5.67
N GLY A 57 22.01 -38.20 -5.41
CA GLY A 57 22.49 -37.17 -4.48
C GLY A 57 21.59 -37.08 -3.25
N ARG A 58 22.07 -37.52 -2.10
CA ARG A 58 21.39 -37.39 -0.79
C ARG A 58 21.01 -35.93 -0.55
N SER A 59 19.72 -35.65 -0.52
CA SER A 59 19.15 -34.43 0.07
C SER A 59 18.18 -34.82 1.18
N ASP A 60 18.43 -34.24 2.34
CA ASP A 60 17.71 -34.43 3.60
C ASP A 60 16.30 -33.83 3.47
N SER A 61 15.30 -34.67 3.20
CA SER A 61 13.93 -34.26 2.96
C SER A 61 13.16 -34.18 4.27
N SER A 62 13.09 -32.96 4.82
CA SER A 62 12.02 -32.61 5.76
C SER A 62 10.65 -32.70 5.07
N PRO A 63 9.58 -33.17 5.73
CA PRO A 63 8.26 -33.28 5.11
C PRO A 63 7.68 -31.91 4.73
N ARG A 64 6.82 -31.88 3.70
CA ARG A 64 6.11 -30.66 3.27
C ARG A 64 5.24 -30.09 4.41
N PRO A 65 5.11 -28.75 4.56
CA PRO A 65 4.44 -28.08 5.68
C PRO A 65 3.00 -28.56 5.96
N GLY A 66 2.21 -28.82 4.91
CA GLY A 66 0.84 -29.33 5.06
C GLY A 66 0.73 -30.70 5.73
N VAL A 67 1.76 -31.55 5.59
CA VAL A 67 1.78 -32.89 6.19
C VAL A 67 2.04 -32.80 7.69
N VAL A 68 2.83 -31.82 8.15
CA VAL A 68 3.11 -31.63 9.59
C VAL A 68 1.84 -31.18 10.31
N LEU A 69 1.09 -30.23 9.74
CA LEU A 69 -0.17 -29.75 10.31
C LEU A 69 -1.25 -30.85 10.32
N GLU A 70 -1.29 -31.69 9.29
CA GLU A 70 -2.26 -32.79 9.17
C GLU A 70 -1.93 -33.97 10.11
N VAL A 71 -0.65 -34.30 10.28
CA VAL A 71 -0.17 -35.31 11.25
C VAL A 71 -0.41 -34.86 12.69
N LEU A 72 -0.25 -33.56 12.99
CA LEU A 72 -0.53 -33.00 14.32
C LEU A 72 -2.05 -32.98 14.62
N ARG A 73 -2.89 -32.65 13.62
CA ARG A 73 -4.36 -32.70 13.74
C ARG A 73 -4.89 -34.11 14.04
N ALA A 74 -4.22 -35.16 13.56
CA ALA A 74 -4.59 -36.55 13.85
C ALA A 74 -4.36 -36.91 15.34
N ARG A 75 -3.24 -36.47 15.94
CA ARG A 75 -2.92 -36.73 17.36
C ARG A 75 -3.88 -36.09 18.35
N VAL A 76 -4.43 -34.91 18.05
CA VAL A 76 -5.38 -34.21 18.92
C VAL A 76 -6.74 -34.91 18.99
N LYS A 77 -7.13 -35.65 17.94
CA LYS A 77 -8.39 -36.41 17.91
C LYS A 77 -8.33 -37.70 18.74
N ASP A 78 -7.17 -38.33 18.82
CA ASP A 78 -7.01 -39.63 19.51
C ASP A 78 -7.06 -39.53 21.04
N SER A 79 -6.90 -38.32 21.62
CA SER A 79 -7.01 -38.11 23.08
C SER A 79 -8.45 -37.93 23.57
N ALA A 80 -9.46 -37.90 22.68
CA ALA A 80 -10.85 -37.55 23.03
C ALA A 80 -11.83 -38.75 23.06
N VAL A 81 -11.37 -40.00 22.92
CA VAL A 81 -12.26 -41.16 22.88
C VAL A 81 -11.99 -42.09 24.05
N VAL A 82 -12.65 -41.83 25.19
CA VAL A 82 -13.09 -42.89 26.11
C VAL A 82 -14.52 -42.56 26.58
N THR A 83 -15.41 -43.50 26.27
CA THR A 83 -16.82 -43.74 26.64
C THR A 83 -17.09 -43.65 28.16
N ASP A 84 -18.28 -43.41 28.75
CA ASP A 84 -19.61 -43.96 28.43
C ASP A 84 -20.74 -43.37 29.35
N HIS A 85 -21.94 -43.19 28.75
CA HIS A 85 -23.32 -43.43 29.23
C HIS A 85 -23.97 -42.79 30.50
N SER A 86 -25.07 -42.07 30.22
CA SER A 86 -26.43 -42.14 30.80
C SER A 86 -26.67 -41.87 32.31
N VAL A 87 -27.46 -40.82 32.61
CA VAL A 87 -28.77 -40.85 33.34
C VAL A 87 -29.21 -39.40 33.68
N ARG A 88 -30.48 -39.08 33.37
CA ARG A 88 -31.30 -37.98 33.94
C ARG A 88 -32.47 -38.65 34.71
N PRO A 89 -33.31 -37.94 35.48
CA PRO A 89 -33.11 -36.78 36.36
C PRO A 89 -33.72 -37.02 37.77
N LEU A 90 -33.37 -36.22 38.79
CA LEU A 90 -34.21 -36.13 40.01
C LEU A 90 -34.31 -34.69 40.51
N GLN A 91 -35.54 -34.32 40.80
CA GLN A 91 -36.05 -33.04 41.27
C GLN A 91 -36.31 -33.16 42.78
N SER A 92 -35.75 -32.28 43.62
CA SER A 92 -36.37 -31.91 44.92
C SER A 92 -35.72 -30.66 45.56
N ARG A 93 -36.43 -29.54 45.45
CA ARG A 93 -37.03 -28.76 46.56
C ARG A 93 -36.14 -28.19 47.69
N ALA A 94 -36.04 -26.86 47.65
CA ALA A 94 -36.28 -25.85 48.70
C ALA A 94 -35.53 -25.86 50.05
N GLY A 95 -34.94 -24.70 50.37
CA GLY A 95 -34.98 -24.08 51.71
C GLY A 95 -33.65 -23.56 52.24
N GLY A 96 -33.59 -22.26 52.61
CA GLY A 96 -32.63 -21.76 53.60
C GLY A 96 -31.89 -20.46 53.25
N SER A 97 -32.42 -19.33 53.70
CA SER A 97 -31.77 -18.01 53.76
C SER A 97 -30.84 -17.92 54.98
N CYS A 98 -29.66 -17.28 54.85
CA CYS A 98 -29.19 -16.20 55.74
C CYS A 98 -27.87 -15.63 55.20
N GLY A 99 -27.75 -14.30 55.14
CA GLY A 99 -26.52 -13.61 54.73
C GLY A 99 -25.51 -13.47 55.87
N THR A 100 -24.27 -13.08 55.53
CA THR A 100 -23.47 -11.98 56.12
C THR A 100 -22.05 -12.02 55.54
N GLU A 101 -21.78 -11.00 54.71
CA GLU A 101 -20.54 -10.27 54.43
C GLU A 101 -19.25 -10.90 53.83
N PRO A 102 -18.50 -10.06 53.07
CA PRO A 102 -17.40 -10.47 52.21
C PRO A 102 -16.04 -10.15 52.84
N ASN A 103 -15.18 -11.15 53.02
CA ASN A 103 -13.73 -10.94 52.94
C ASN A 103 -12.94 -12.24 52.98
N LYS A 104 -12.09 -12.44 51.96
CA LYS A 104 -10.73 -13.00 52.02
C LYS A 104 -10.25 -13.13 50.58
N SER A 105 -9.55 -12.11 50.11
CA SER A 105 -8.08 -12.08 50.07
C SER A 105 -7.53 -13.04 49.01
N MET A 106 -7.01 -12.43 47.96
CA MET A 106 -6.23 -12.99 46.86
C MET A 106 -5.44 -14.25 47.26
N ASP A 107 -5.85 -15.41 46.72
CA ASP A 107 -5.02 -16.61 46.68
C ASP A 107 -4.01 -16.45 45.54
N MET A 108 -2.89 -15.80 45.84
CA MET A 108 -1.70 -15.78 44.99
C MET A 108 -0.70 -16.76 45.61
N GLY A 109 -0.96 -18.07 45.52
CA GLY A 109 -0.12 -19.04 46.22
C GLY A 109 0.00 -20.45 45.65
N ASN A 110 -0.85 -20.92 44.74
CA ASN A 110 -0.74 -22.33 44.28
C ASN A 110 -1.31 -22.58 42.88
N GLN A 111 -0.79 -21.89 41.86
CA GLN A 111 -1.09 -22.30 40.48
C GLN A 111 -0.42 -23.64 40.16
N HIS A 112 -1.18 -24.54 39.54
CA HIS A 112 -0.69 -25.84 39.09
C HIS A 112 0.53 -25.68 38.17
N PRO A 113 1.60 -26.49 38.31
CA PRO A 113 2.80 -26.36 37.47
C PRO A 113 2.49 -26.40 35.97
N SER A 114 1.57 -27.29 35.55
CA SER A 114 1.08 -27.34 34.15
C SER A 114 0.39 -26.05 33.68
N ILE A 115 -0.37 -25.39 34.56
CA ILE A 115 -1.03 -24.12 34.23
C ILE A 115 0.01 -22.99 34.14
N SER A 116 0.95 -22.92 35.07
CA SER A 116 2.04 -21.96 35.02
C SER A 116 2.89 -22.14 33.75
N ARG A 117 3.20 -23.38 33.38
CA ARG A 117 3.93 -23.66 32.13
C ARG A 117 3.16 -23.22 30.88
N LEU A 118 1.86 -23.49 30.81
CA LEU A 118 1.02 -23.04 29.71
C LEU A 118 0.95 -21.50 29.63
N GLN A 119 0.95 -20.80 30.77
CA GLN A 119 0.97 -19.34 30.80
C GLN A 119 2.31 -18.76 30.34
N GLU A 120 3.44 -19.39 30.68
CA GLU A 120 4.76 -19.02 30.17
C GLU A 120 4.81 -19.13 28.64
N ILE A 121 4.37 -20.27 28.10
CA ILE A 121 4.28 -20.50 26.66
C ILE A 121 3.39 -19.44 26.00
N GLN A 122 2.21 -19.17 26.57
CA GLN A 122 1.31 -18.13 26.04
C GLN A 122 1.95 -16.73 26.06
N LYS A 123 2.80 -16.41 27.03
CA LYS A 123 3.52 -15.14 27.07
C LYS A 123 4.54 -15.04 25.94
N GLU A 124 5.27 -16.12 25.65
CA GLU A 124 6.20 -16.19 24.51
C GLU A 124 5.44 -16.11 23.17
N VAL A 125 4.33 -16.82 23.04
CA VAL A 125 3.45 -16.81 21.85
C VAL A 125 2.94 -15.40 21.54
N LYS A 126 2.58 -14.59 22.54
CA LYS A 126 2.18 -13.19 22.33
C LYS A 126 3.26 -12.33 21.68
N SER A 127 4.53 -12.58 21.97
CA SER A 127 5.64 -11.87 21.33
C SER A 127 5.84 -12.31 19.87
N ILE A 128 5.51 -13.58 19.56
CA ILE A 128 5.60 -14.14 18.21
C ILE A 128 4.40 -13.71 17.37
N GLU A 129 3.21 -13.58 17.96
CA GLU A 129 1.99 -13.14 17.29
C GLU A 129 2.18 -11.81 16.53
N GLN A 130 2.83 -10.82 17.16
CA GLN A 130 3.14 -9.56 16.49
C GLN A 130 4.08 -9.73 15.28
N GLN A 131 5.04 -10.66 15.37
CA GLN A 131 5.94 -10.97 14.25
C GLN A 131 5.21 -11.69 13.11
N VAL A 132 4.21 -12.53 13.42
CA VAL A 132 3.38 -13.23 12.43
C VAL A 132 2.44 -12.26 11.72
N ILE A 133 1.76 -11.39 12.46
CA ILE A 133 0.86 -10.36 11.92
C ILE A 133 1.63 -9.41 11.00
N GLY A 134 2.85 -9.02 11.42
CA GLY A 134 3.75 -8.16 10.66
C GLY A 134 4.63 -8.88 9.64
N PHE A 135 4.44 -10.19 9.41
CA PHE A 135 5.27 -10.95 8.49
C PHE A 135 4.94 -10.59 7.03
N SER A 136 5.88 -9.97 6.34
CA SER A 136 5.73 -9.49 4.96
C SER A 136 6.52 -10.31 3.92
N GLY A 137 7.13 -11.42 4.35
CA GLY A 137 7.98 -12.25 3.50
C GLY A 137 7.22 -13.30 2.68
N LEU A 138 7.95 -14.17 1.99
CA LEU A 138 7.45 -15.37 1.29
C LEU A 138 7.73 -16.64 2.11
N SER A 139 7.20 -17.77 1.65
CA SER A 139 7.32 -19.06 2.34
C SER A 139 8.73 -19.67 2.26
N ASP A 140 9.55 -19.24 1.30
CA ASP A 140 10.94 -19.65 1.17
C ASP A 140 11.91 -18.85 2.05
N ASP A 141 11.46 -17.72 2.61
CA ASP A 141 12.26 -16.83 3.44
C ASP A 141 12.79 -17.50 4.71
N LYS A 142 14.00 -17.11 5.11
CA LYS A 142 14.62 -17.58 6.36
C LYS A 142 13.79 -17.22 7.58
N ASN A 143 13.18 -16.03 7.59
CA ASN A 143 12.35 -15.55 8.69
C ASN A 143 11.04 -16.35 8.80
N TYR A 144 10.43 -16.73 7.67
CA TYR A 144 9.27 -17.63 7.66
C TYR A 144 9.62 -18.95 8.36
N LYS A 145 10.69 -19.62 7.89
CA LYS A 145 11.16 -20.90 8.44
C LYS A 145 11.52 -20.81 9.92
N LYS A 146 12.05 -19.66 10.36
CA LYS A 146 12.36 -19.39 11.76
C LYS A 146 11.07 -19.30 12.60
N LEU A 147 10.10 -18.50 12.17
CA LEU A 147 8.82 -18.33 12.87
C LEU A 147 8.02 -19.64 12.92
N GLU A 148 7.93 -20.35 11.79
CA GLU A 148 7.31 -21.67 11.69
C GLU A 148 7.94 -22.64 12.69
N ARG A 149 9.28 -22.76 12.70
CA ARG A 149 9.98 -23.65 13.64
C ARG A 149 9.71 -23.31 15.09
N ILE A 150 9.67 -22.02 15.45
CA ILE A 150 9.40 -21.60 16.83
C ILE A 150 7.96 -21.97 17.21
N LEU A 151 6.97 -21.66 16.36
CA LEU A 151 5.57 -21.98 16.62
C LEU A 151 5.34 -23.50 16.72
N THR A 152 5.91 -24.28 15.80
CA THR A 152 5.81 -25.75 15.83
C THR A 152 6.49 -26.32 17.09
N LYS A 153 7.62 -25.76 17.53
CA LYS A 153 8.25 -26.16 18.79
C LYS A 153 7.34 -25.89 19.98
N GLN A 154 6.76 -24.70 20.08
CA GLN A 154 5.82 -24.34 21.15
C GLN A 154 4.58 -25.24 21.16
N LEU A 155 4.08 -25.65 19.98
CA LEU A 155 2.98 -26.60 19.87
C LEU A 155 3.34 -27.97 20.46
N PHE A 156 4.54 -28.50 20.15
CA PHE A 156 5.03 -29.73 20.77
C PHE A 156 5.21 -29.60 22.29
N GLU A 157 5.68 -28.45 22.77
CA GLU A 157 5.81 -28.19 24.21
C GLU A 157 4.43 -28.21 24.90
N ILE A 158 3.39 -27.61 24.30
CA ILE A 158 2.00 -27.66 24.79
C ILE A 158 1.48 -29.10 24.83
N ASP A 159 1.71 -29.89 23.78
CA ASP A 159 1.27 -31.29 23.71
C ASP A 159 1.94 -32.16 24.78
N SER A 160 3.17 -31.83 25.17
CA SER A 160 3.91 -32.53 26.24
C SER A 160 3.44 -32.20 27.66
N VAL A 161 2.60 -31.18 27.85
CA VAL A 161 2.08 -30.79 29.16
C VAL A 161 1.12 -31.86 29.67
N ASP A 162 1.49 -32.47 30.80
CA ASP A 162 0.61 -33.38 31.53
C ASP A 162 -0.56 -32.60 32.16
N THR A 163 -1.76 -33.10 31.90
CA THR A 163 -3.01 -32.52 32.38
C THR A 163 -3.57 -33.25 33.58
N GLU A 164 -3.03 -34.42 33.95
CA GLU A 164 -3.50 -35.25 35.06
C GLU A 164 -5.02 -35.54 35.01
N GLY A 165 -5.63 -35.48 33.82
CA GLY A 165 -7.08 -35.62 33.65
C GLY A 165 -7.91 -34.43 34.14
N LYS A 166 -7.28 -33.34 34.60
CA LYS A 166 -7.95 -32.12 35.07
C LYS A 166 -8.52 -31.33 33.90
N GLY A 167 -9.84 -31.19 33.85
CA GLY A 167 -10.56 -30.60 32.72
C GLY A 167 -10.23 -29.13 32.46
N ASP A 168 -9.93 -28.36 33.50
CA ASP A 168 -9.47 -26.97 33.40
C ASP A 168 -8.09 -26.86 32.71
N ILE A 169 -7.15 -27.76 33.06
CA ILE A 169 -5.82 -27.83 32.43
C ILE A 169 -5.91 -28.33 30.99
N GLN A 170 -6.74 -29.34 30.72
CA GLN A 170 -7.00 -29.82 29.36
C GLN A 170 -7.57 -28.71 28.47
N GLN A 171 -8.53 -27.94 29.00
CA GLN A 171 -9.12 -26.83 28.29
C GLN A 171 -8.11 -25.69 28.06
N ALA A 172 -7.24 -25.39 29.04
CA ALA A 172 -6.15 -24.42 28.87
C ALA A 172 -5.15 -24.87 27.79
N ARG A 173 -4.72 -26.14 27.81
CA ARG A 173 -3.86 -26.74 26.79
C ARG A 173 -4.47 -26.65 25.40
N LYS A 174 -5.75 -27.01 25.27
CA LYS A 174 -6.50 -26.93 24.01
C LYS A 174 -6.56 -25.51 23.45
N ARG A 175 -6.85 -24.50 24.30
CA ARG A 175 -6.88 -23.09 23.86
C ARG A 175 -5.49 -22.63 23.39
N ALA A 176 -4.45 -22.95 24.16
CA ALA A 176 -3.08 -22.58 23.81
C ALA A 176 -2.64 -23.22 22.47
N ALA A 177 -2.96 -24.50 22.25
CA ALA A 177 -2.68 -25.17 20.97
C ALA A 177 -3.44 -24.51 19.81
N GLN A 178 -4.73 -24.22 19.99
CA GLN A 178 -5.55 -23.54 18.98
C GLN A 178 -5.02 -22.15 18.63
N ASP A 179 -4.49 -21.41 19.60
CA ASP A 179 -3.87 -20.10 19.36
C ASP A 179 -2.62 -20.23 18.47
N ILE A 180 -1.75 -21.21 18.74
CA ILE A 180 -0.55 -21.45 17.91
C ILE A 180 -0.91 -21.94 16.51
N GLU A 181 -1.87 -22.86 16.39
CA GLU A 181 -2.36 -23.33 15.08
C GLU A 181 -2.95 -22.19 14.25
N ARG A 182 -3.68 -21.26 14.88
CA ARG A 182 -4.16 -20.03 14.24
C ARG A 182 -2.99 -19.22 13.68
N LEU A 183 -1.95 -18.98 14.47
CA LEU A 183 -0.78 -18.21 14.05
C LEU A 183 0.00 -18.88 12.92
N LEU A 184 0.17 -20.21 12.94
CA LEU A 184 0.79 -20.94 11.83
C LEU A 184 0.00 -20.76 10.54
N LYS A 185 -1.33 -20.85 10.62
CA LYS A 185 -2.22 -20.63 9.47
C LYS A 185 -2.13 -19.19 8.96
N GLU A 186 -2.11 -18.21 9.87
CA GLU A 186 -1.98 -16.80 9.51
C GLU A 186 -0.62 -16.50 8.84
N LEU A 187 0.47 -17.06 9.36
CA LEU A 187 1.80 -16.97 8.75
C LEU A 187 1.81 -17.53 7.32
N GLU A 188 1.22 -18.70 7.10
CA GLU A 188 1.08 -19.31 5.78
C GLU A 188 0.20 -18.46 4.84
N GLN A 189 -0.90 -17.90 5.33
CA GLN A 189 -1.78 -17.02 4.57
C GLN A 189 -1.11 -15.71 4.17
N ASN A 190 -0.28 -15.14 5.06
CA ASN A 190 0.50 -13.94 4.77
C ASN A 190 1.54 -14.21 3.68
N ALA A 191 2.28 -15.32 3.81
CA ALA A 191 3.34 -15.71 2.87
C ALA A 191 2.82 -16.04 1.45
N ASN A 192 1.62 -16.62 1.36
CA ASN A 192 1.04 -17.10 0.09
C ASN A 192 -0.13 -16.23 -0.41
N HIS A 193 -0.28 -15.01 0.12
CA HIS A 193 -1.38 -14.14 -0.28
C HIS A 193 -1.28 -13.73 -1.76
N PRO A 194 -2.37 -13.71 -2.55
CA PRO A 194 -2.33 -13.30 -3.96
C PRO A 194 -1.66 -11.94 -4.20
N HIS A 195 -2.05 -10.90 -3.44
CA HIS A 195 -1.40 -9.59 -3.51
C HIS A 195 0.06 -9.57 -3.02
N ARG A 196 0.48 -10.49 -2.14
CA ARG A 196 1.89 -10.62 -1.76
C ARG A 196 2.72 -11.16 -2.92
N ILE A 197 2.17 -12.14 -3.64
CA ILE A 197 2.78 -12.71 -4.85
C ILE A 197 2.79 -11.67 -5.97
N GLU A 198 1.74 -10.87 -6.10
CA GLU A 198 1.69 -9.74 -7.05
C GLU A 198 2.80 -8.71 -6.78
N ILE A 199 2.98 -8.27 -5.52
CA ILE A 199 4.09 -7.39 -5.12
C ILE A 199 5.44 -8.01 -5.48
N GLU A 200 5.62 -9.32 -5.24
CA GLU A 200 6.86 -10.02 -5.61
C GLU A 200 7.12 -10.01 -7.11
N ASN A 201 6.09 -10.27 -7.91
CA ASN A 201 6.21 -10.34 -9.35
C ASN A 201 6.57 -8.98 -9.93
N ILE A 202 5.95 -7.90 -9.45
CA ILE A 202 6.30 -6.54 -9.86
C ILE A 202 7.72 -6.20 -9.41
N PHE A 203 8.14 -6.63 -8.22
CA PHE A 203 9.53 -6.44 -7.77
C PHE A 203 10.54 -7.18 -8.66
N LYS A 204 10.25 -8.42 -9.07
CA LYS A 204 11.09 -9.21 -9.98
C LYS A 204 11.21 -8.59 -11.38
N GLU A 205 10.15 -7.94 -11.84
CA GLU A 205 10.19 -7.15 -13.07
C GLU A 205 11.17 -5.99 -12.92
N ALA A 206 11.06 -5.22 -11.83
CA ALA A 206 12.01 -4.15 -11.50
C ALA A 206 13.47 -4.66 -11.40
N GLN A 207 13.68 -5.82 -10.77
CA GLN A 207 14.99 -6.47 -10.71
C GLN A 207 15.55 -6.80 -12.09
N SER A 208 14.69 -7.16 -13.05
CA SER A 208 15.09 -7.52 -14.41
C SER A 208 15.47 -6.27 -15.19
N LEU A 209 14.65 -5.22 -15.14
CA LEU A 209 14.96 -3.91 -15.72
C LEU A 209 16.30 -3.38 -15.21
N VAL A 210 16.50 -3.41 -13.89
CA VAL A 210 17.73 -2.91 -13.27
C VAL A 210 18.95 -3.78 -13.64
N LYS A 211 18.81 -5.10 -13.78
CA LYS A 211 19.92 -5.96 -14.23
C LYS A 211 20.40 -5.63 -15.64
N GLU A 212 19.47 -5.31 -16.53
CA GLU A 212 19.78 -4.91 -17.91
C GLU A 212 20.51 -3.55 -17.91
N GLU A 213 20.13 -2.64 -17.02
CA GLU A 213 20.68 -1.27 -16.94
C GLU A 213 21.97 -1.12 -16.10
N ILE A 214 22.22 -1.99 -15.10
CA ILE A 214 23.43 -1.93 -14.26
C ILE A 214 24.71 -2.15 -15.09
N ALA A 215 24.66 -3.01 -16.12
CA ALA A 215 25.83 -3.31 -16.93
C ALA A 215 26.39 -2.06 -17.66
N PRO A 216 25.57 -1.25 -18.35
CA PRO A 216 25.96 0.06 -18.91
C PRO A 216 26.58 1.02 -17.89
N LEU A 217 25.96 1.16 -16.70
CA LEU A 217 26.38 2.07 -15.63
C LEU A 217 27.78 1.76 -15.07
N CYS A 218 28.22 0.51 -15.17
CA CYS A 218 29.57 0.10 -14.76
C CYS A 218 30.63 0.31 -15.85
N SER A 219 30.22 0.43 -17.12
CA SER A 219 31.11 0.58 -18.28
C SER A 219 31.36 2.03 -18.71
N GLY A 220 30.65 3.01 -18.14
CA GLY A 220 30.88 4.44 -18.38
C GLY A 220 30.14 5.05 -19.57
N ASP A 221 29.28 4.28 -20.25
CA ASP A 221 28.32 4.81 -21.22
C ASP A 221 27.08 5.31 -20.46
N ASN A 222 26.94 6.63 -20.38
CA ASN A 222 26.10 7.31 -19.41
C ASN A 222 24.71 7.68 -19.97
N GLN A 223 24.11 6.82 -20.79
CA GLN A 223 22.76 7.01 -21.31
C GLN A 223 21.84 5.95 -20.73
N VAL A 224 21.24 6.27 -19.59
CA VAL A 224 20.00 5.62 -19.18
C VAL A 224 18.95 5.98 -20.21
N THR A 225 18.26 4.99 -20.75
CA THR A 225 17.23 5.23 -21.76
C THR A 225 16.02 5.88 -21.09
N ASP A 226 15.39 6.86 -21.76
CA ASP A 226 14.09 7.41 -21.31
C ASP A 226 13.07 6.28 -21.10
N GLU A 227 13.21 5.19 -21.87
CA GLU A 227 12.44 3.94 -21.74
C GLU A 227 12.62 3.25 -20.38
N PHE A 228 13.83 3.21 -19.82
CA PHE A 228 14.09 2.64 -18.49
C PHE A 228 13.44 3.48 -17.38
N GLU A 229 13.54 4.81 -17.46
CA GLU A 229 12.91 5.70 -16.48
C GLU A 229 11.39 5.54 -16.50
N GLU A 230 10.78 5.54 -17.69
CA GLU A 230 9.34 5.28 -17.85
C GLU A 230 8.93 3.90 -17.31
N ALA A 231 9.72 2.86 -17.58
CA ALA A 231 9.44 1.51 -17.10
C ALA A 231 9.50 1.41 -15.56
N ILE A 232 10.49 2.04 -14.91
CA ILE A 232 10.57 2.11 -13.44
C ILE A 232 9.41 2.93 -12.86
N GLN A 233 9.03 4.03 -13.49
CA GLN A 233 7.87 4.82 -13.07
C GLN A 233 6.57 4.01 -13.17
N ASP A 234 6.37 3.22 -14.22
CA ASP A 234 5.23 2.32 -14.38
C ASP A 234 5.20 1.23 -13.28
N VAL A 235 6.36 0.62 -13.00
CA VAL A 235 6.51 -0.36 -11.89
C VAL A 235 6.08 0.26 -10.56
N ILE A 236 6.57 1.48 -10.25
CA ILE A 236 6.20 2.21 -9.03
C ILE A 236 4.70 2.46 -9.00
N LEU A 237 4.13 2.92 -10.11
CA LEU A 237 2.70 3.19 -10.23
C LEU A 237 1.90 1.91 -9.96
N ARG A 238 2.20 0.80 -10.61
CA ARG A 238 1.50 -0.48 -10.39
C ARG A 238 1.64 -0.96 -8.95
N LEU A 239 2.83 -0.89 -8.35
CA LEU A 239 3.04 -1.24 -6.95
C LEU A 239 2.17 -0.42 -6.01
N THR A 240 2.06 0.90 -6.23
CA THR A 240 1.19 1.74 -5.39
C THR A 240 -0.26 1.28 -5.45
N HIS A 241 -0.74 0.79 -6.59
CA HIS A 241 -2.12 0.36 -6.77
C HIS A 241 -2.44 -1.04 -6.23
N VAL A 242 -1.44 -1.83 -5.84
CA VAL A 242 -1.69 -3.15 -5.26
C VAL A 242 -2.45 -3.00 -3.94
N LYS A 243 -3.61 -3.63 -3.85
CA LYS A 243 -4.52 -3.52 -2.69
C LYS A 243 -3.99 -4.31 -1.51
N THR A 244 -4.04 -3.70 -0.33
CA THR A 244 -3.52 -4.31 0.90
C THR A 244 -4.59 -4.90 1.80
N GLY A 245 -5.87 -4.62 1.58
CA GLY A 245 -6.92 -5.28 2.34
C GLY A 245 -6.89 -4.95 3.85
N GLY A 246 -6.36 -3.78 4.22
CA GLY A 246 -6.05 -3.44 5.62
C GLY A 246 -4.98 -4.32 6.30
N LYS A 247 -4.39 -5.30 5.60
CA LYS A 247 -3.43 -6.24 6.18
C LYS A 247 -2.05 -5.61 6.36
N ILE A 248 -1.58 -5.58 7.61
CA ILE A 248 -0.26 -5.06 7.99
C ILE A 248 0.87 -5.72 7.16
N SER A 249 0.83 -7.04 7.01
CA SER A 249 1.80 -7.82 6.22
C SER A 249 1.95 -7.32 4.77
N LEU A 250 0.84 -7.07 4.08
CA LEU A 250 0.82 -6.60 2.69
C LEU A 250 1.28 -5.15 2.57
N ARG A 251 0.90 -4.29 3.53
CA ARG A 251 1.36 -2.90 3.57
C ARG A 251 2.85 -2.81 3.72
N LYS A 252 3.40 -3.57 4.67
CA LYS A 252 4.82 -3.64 4.92
C LYS A 252 5.57 -4.19 3.70
N ALA A 253 5.05 -5.24 3.05
CA ALA A 253 5.64 -5.77 1.81
C ALA A 253 5.68 -4.71 0.70
N ARG A 254 4.54 -4.08 0.40
CA ARG A 254 4.42 -3.05 -0.64
C ARG A 254 5.34 -1.85 -0.36
N TYR A 255 5.35 -1.37 0.88
CA TYR A 255 6.17 -0.23 1.29
C TYR A 255 7.67 -0.55 1.22
N HIS A 256 8.08 -1.73 1.70
CA HIS A 256 9.47 -2.15 1.62
C HIS A 256 9.95 -2.22 0.16
N THR A 257 9.15 -2.82 -0.73
CA THR A 257 9.45 -2.89 -2.15
C THR A 257 9.52 -1.50 -2.79
N LEU A 258 8.54 -0.63 -2.53
CA LEU A 258 8.53 0.74 -3.07
C LEU A 258 9.73 1.55 -2.61
N THR A 259 10.09 1.49 -1.33
CA THR A 259 11.25 2.22 -0.80
C THR A 259 12.54 1.80 -1.50
N ARG A 260 12.71 0.51 -1.79
CA ARG A 260 13.88 0.01 -2.53
C ARG A 260 13.92 0.53 -3.97
N ILE A 261 12.81 0.42 -4.69
CA ILE A 261 12.74 0.86 -6.09
C ILE A 261 12.89 2.38 -6.19
N CYS A 262 12.26 3.15 -5.31
CA CYS A 262 12.43 4.60 -5.28
C CYS A 262 13.86 5.00 -4.94
N ALA A 263 14.53 4.31 -4.00
CA ALA A 263 15.94 4.56 -3.73
C ALA A 263 16.81 4.32 -4.98
N VAL A 264 16.55 3.24 -5.72
CA VAL A 264 17.25 2.97 -6.99
C VAL A 264 16.98 4.05 -8.03
N GLN A 265 15.72 4.44 -8.22
CA GLN A 265 15.36 5.53 -9.13
C GLN A 265 16.10 6.83 -8.76
N GLU A 266 16.15 7.16 -7.46
CA GLU A 266 16.85 8.35 -6.97
C GLU A 266 18.35 8.30 -7.22
N ILE A 267 19.00 7.17 -6.97
CA ILE A 267 20.44 6.99 -7.20
C ILE A 267 20.74 7.16 -8.70
N ILE A 268 19.88 6.62 -9.57
CA ILE A 268 20.03 6.73 -11.02
C ILE A 268 19.82 8.18 -11.47
N GLU A 269 18.74 8.84 -11.05
CA GLU A 269 18.49 10.25 -11.36
C GLU A 269 19.64 11.17 -10.87
N ASP A 270 20.15 10.95 -9.66
CA ASP A 270 21.23 11.74 -9.10
C ASP A 270 22.53 11.56 -9.90
N SER A 271 22.78 10.36 -10.44
CA SER A 271 23.92 10.10 -11.34
C SER A 271 23.80 10.81 -12.69
N MET A 272 22.58 11.03 -13.17
CA MET A 272 22.30 11.73 -14.44
C MET A 272 22.32 13.25 -14.31
N LYS A 273 21.74 13.78 -13.22
CA LYS A 273 21.62 15.23 -12.97
C LYS A 273 22.92 15.86 -12.48
N ARG A 274 23.82 15.07 -11.88
CA ARG A 274 25.17 15.50 -11.47
C ARG A 274 26.20 14.79 -12.32
N GLN A 275 26.40 15.25 -13.56
CA GLN A 275 27.79 15.37 -13.99
C GLN A 275 28.43 16.33 -12.97
N PRO A 276 29.43 15.90 -12.19
CA PRO A 276 30.18 16.83 -11.35
C PRO A 276 30.56 18.02 -12.22
N SER A 277 30.67 19.21 -11.65
CA SER A 277 31.44 20.27 -12.31
C SER A 277 32.71 19.61 -12.87
N LEU A 278 32.81 19.53 -14.22
CA LEU A 278 33.59 18.55 -14.99
C LEU A 278 34.84 18.06 -14.25
N PRO A 279 35.17 16.76 -14.25
CA PRO A 279 36.36 16.26 -13.56
C PRO A 279 37.53 17.17 -13.88
N LEU A 280 38.04 17.83 -12.84
CA LEU A 280 39.08 18.84 -13.03
C LEU A 280 40.24 18.16 -13.76
N SER A 281 40.88 18.89 -14.68
CA SER A 281 42.04 18.37 -15.40
C SER A 281 43.07 17.85 -14.39
N GLU A 282 43.58 16.64 -14.63
CA GLU A 282 44.59 16.01 -13.77
C GLU A 282 45.85 16.87 -13.63
N ASP A 283 46.11 17.73 -14.60
CA ASP A 283 47.23 18.67 -14.64
C ASP A 283 47.07 19.85 -13.66
N ALA A 284 45.89 20.04 -13.07
CA ALA A 284 45.60 21.18 -12.20
C ALA A 284 46.26 21.07 -10.80
N HIS A 285 46.30 19.86 -10.23
CA HIS A 285 46.88 19.58 -8.89
C HIS A 285 47.00 18.06 -8.64
N PRO A 286 48.01 17.57 -7.91
CA PRO A 286 48.13 16.14 -7.55
C PRO A 286 46.90 15.54 -6.86
N SER A 287 46.25 16.32 -5.99
CA SER A 287 45.01 15.91 -5.29
C SER A 287 43.84 15.67 -6.25
N VAL A 288 43.81 16.30 -7.44
CA VAL A 288 42.71 16.12 -8.41
C VAL A 288 42.70 14.71 -8.98
N SER A 289 43.86 14.14 -9.35
CA SER A 289 43.94 12.76 -9.82
C SER A 289 43.42 11.76 -8.77
N LYS A 290 43.72 12.00 -7.48
CA LYS A 290 43.18 11.17 -6.39
C LYS A 290 41.68 11.36 -6.19
N ILE A 291 41.14 12.58 -6.32
CA ILE A 291 39.68 12.82 -6.27
C ILE A 291 38.98 12.14 -7.45
N ASN A 292 39.53 12.23 -8.67
CA ASN A 292 39.00 11.56 -9.86
C ASN A 292 39.01 10.02 -9.69
N SER A 293 40.08 9.47 -9.11
CA SER A 293 40.16 8.04 -8.77
C SER A 293 39.10 7.64 -7.74
N VAL A 294 38.91 8.43 -6.68
CA VAL A 294 37.84 8.16 -5.70
C VAL A 294 36.47 8.22 -6.36
N MET A 295 36.20 9.21 -7.19
CA MET A 295 34.94 9.32 -7.93
C MET A 295 34.65 8.08 -8.79
N CYS A 296 35.66 7.51 -9.45
CA CYS A 296 35.51 6.25 -10.19
C CYS A 296 35.10 5.09 -9.25
N GLU A 297 35.71 4.98 -8.08
CA GLU A 297 35.32 3.98 -7.08
C GLU A 297 33.92 4.24 -6.52
N VAL A 298 33.51 5.50 -6.36
CA VAL A 298 32.13 5.85 -5.96
C VAL A 298 31.12 5.44 -7.04
N ASN A 299 31.45 5.59 -8.33
CA ASN A 299 30.60 5.09 -9.44
C ASN A 299 30.42 3.56 -9.37
N LYS A 300 31.49 2.80 -9.11
CA LYS A 300 31.41 1.33 -8.91
C LYS A 300 30.58 0.97 -7.67
N ALA A 301 30.76 1.72 -6.59
CA ALA A 301 30.01 1.55 -5.36
C ALA A 301 28.51 1.82 -5.56
N ARG A 302 28.12 2.77 -6.44
CA ARG A 302 26.71 2.98 -6.81
C ARG A 302 26.10 1.76 -7.48
N GLY A 303 26.77 1.20 -8.49
CA GLY A 303 26.27 -0.02 -9.17
C GLY A 303 26.11 -1.18 -8.19
N THR A 304 27.05 -1.31 -7.26
CA THR A 304 26.99 -2.29 -6.17
C THR A 304 25.82 -2.03 -5.23
N LEU A 305 25.62 -0.78 -4.80
CA LEU A 305 24.49 -0.39 -3.95
C LEU A 305 23.14 -0.69 -4.62
N ILE A 306 22.99 -0.35 -5.89
CA ILE A 306 21.78 -0.68 -6.66
C ILE A 306 21.58 -2.20 -6.69
N ALA A 307 22.65 -2.97 -6.90
CA ALA A 307 22.57 -4.43 -6.92
C ALA A 307 22.18 -5.03 -5.55
N LEU A 308 22.65 -4.46 -4.44
CA LEU A 308 22.26 -4.81 -3.07
C LEU A 308 20.79 -4.44 -2.80
N LEU A 309 20.40 -3.20 -3.11
CA LEU A 309 19.03 -2.72 -2.99
C LEU A 309 18.05 -3.53 -3.83
N MET A 310 18.47 -4.11 -4.96
CA MET A 310 17.61 -4.99 -5.76
C MET A 310 17.76 -6.47 -5.38
N GLY A 311 18.71 -6.85 -4.51
CA GLY A 311 18.94 -8.24 -4.12
C GLY A 311 19.41 -9.12 -5.29
N VAL A 312 20.07 -8.53 -6.28
CA VAL A 312 20.49 -9.22 -7.52
C VAL A 312 21.94 -9.70 -7.48
N ASN A 313 22.74 -9.23 -6.51
CA ASN A 313 24.12 -9.67 -6.29
C ASN A 313 24.34 -10.07 -4.82
N ASN A 314 24.92 -11.26 -4.60
CA ASN A 314 25.14 -11.84 -3.27
C ASN A 314 26.62 -11.82 -2.83
N ARG A 315 27.50 -11.16 -3.61
CA ARG A 315 28.95 -11.17 -3.34
C ARG A 315 29.38 -10.13 -2.31
N GLU A 316 28.61 -9.07 -2.16
CA GLU A 316 28.91 -7.95 -1.26
C GLU A 316 27.80 -7.81 -0.21
N THR A 317 28.10 -7.06 0.85
CA THR A 317 27.16 -6.81 1.96
C THR A 317 27.10 -5.32 2.25
N CYS A 318 26.00 -4.84 2.84
CA CYS A 318 25.83 -3.43 3.23
C CYS A 318 27.01 -2.95 4.09
N LYS A 319 27.41 -3.77 5.06
CA LYS A 319 28.57 -3.52 5.94
C LYS A 319 29.86 -3.32 5.17
N HIS A 320 30.12 -4.18 4.19
CA HIS A 320 31.31 -4.07 3.37
C HIS A 320 31.29 -2.77 2.58
N LEU A 321 30.18 -2.48 1.89
CA LEU A 321 30.07 -1.27 1.07
C LEU A 321 30.13 0.00 1.93
N SER A 322 29.50 0.01 3.10
CA SER A 322 29.57 1.11 4.07
C SER A 322 31.01 1.36 4.55
N CYS A 323 31.77 0.30 4.82
CA CYS A 323 33.19 0.40 5.16
C CYS A 323 34.03 0.95 3.99
N VAL A 324 33.76 0.52 2.76
CA VAL A 324 34.45 1.02 1.56
C VAL A 324 34.16 2.52 1.37
N LEU A 325 32.90 2.93 1.39
CA LEU A 325 32.48 4.32 1.24
C LEU A 325 33.07 5.22 2.35
N SER A 326 33.06 4.75 3.60
CA SER A 326 33.69 5.47 4.72
C SER A 326 35.20 5.61 4.56
N GLY A 327 35.87 4.58 4.03
CA GLY A 327 37.29 4.63 3.67
C GLY A 327 37.58 5.66 2.58
N LEU A 328 36.72 5.76 1.56
CA LEU A 328 36.85 6.77 0.51
C LEU A 328 36.69 8.21 1.05
N ILE A 329 35.81 8.44 2.03
CA ILE A 329 35.72 9.74 2.72
C ILE A 329 37.05 10.06 3.44
N ALA A 330 37.60 9.09 4.18
CA ALA A 330 38.88 9.28 4.88
C ALA A 330 40.04 9.59 3.92
N ASP A 331 40.09 8.90 2.77
CA ASP A 331 41.06 9.16 1.70
C ASP A 331 40.93 10.60 1.16
N LEU A 332 39.71 11.12 1.00
CA LEU A 332 39.45 12.49 0.56
C LEU A 332 39.84 13.52 1.64
N ASP A 333 39.53 13.24 2.90
CA ASP A 333 39.84 14.13 4.03
C ASP A 333 41.35 14.27 4.27
N ALA A 334 42.13 13.24 3.94
CA ALA A 334 43.60 13.26 4.01
C ALA A 334 44.26 14.13 2.92
N LEU A 335 43.52 14.57 1.90
CA LEU A 335 44.07 15.39 0.82
C LEU A 335 44.32 16.83 1.27
N ASP A 336 45.54 17.31 1.03
CA ASP A 336 45.82 18.73 1.12
C ASP A 336 45.25 19.46 -0.11
N VAL A 337 44.26 20.32 0.15
CA VAL A 337 43.56 21.16 -0.84
C VAL A 337 43.56 22.63 -0.38
N CYS A 338 44.47 23.01 0.51
CA CYS A 338 44.56 24.36 1.04
C CYS A 338 44.84 25.39 -0.08
N GLY A 339 44.21 26.56 0.00
CA GLY A 339 44.45 27.67 -0.94
C GLY A 339 43.76 27.57 -2.31
N ARG A 340 43.14 26.45 -2.69
CA ARG A 340 42.40 26.31 -3.96
C ARG A 340 40.93 25.98 -3.74
N THR A 341 40.07 26.98 -3.90
CA THR A 341 38.62 26.88 -3.61
C THR A 341 37.90 25.89 -4.53
N GLU A 342 38.27 25.85 -5.81
CA GLU A 342 37.67 24.94 -6.79
C GLU A 342 37.88 23.46 -6.41
N ILE A 343 39.11 23.07 -6.06
CA ILE A 343 39.45 21.70 -5.67
C ILE A 343 38.78 21.31 -4.34
N ARG A 344 38.69 22.25 -3.39
CA ARG A 344 37.97 22.02 -2.12
C ARG A 344 36.48 21.80 -2.36
N ASN A 345 35.86 22.59 -3.24
CA ASN A 345 34.45 22.42 -3.60
C ASN A 345 34.23 21.08 -4.32
N TYR A 346 35.12 20.72 -5.25
CA TYR A 346 35.08 19.44 -5.96
C TYR A 346 35.17 18.24 -4.99
N ARG A 347 36.15 18.26 -4.07
CA ARG A 347 36.24 17.25 -3.00
C ARG A 347 34.95 17.19 -2.17
N LYS A 348 34.42 18.34 -1.77
CA LYS A 348 33.19 18.42 -0.97
C LYS A 348 32.00 17.82 -1.70
N GLU A 349 31.86 18.06 -3.00
CA GLU A 349 30.81 17.47 -3.83
C GLU A 349 30.89 15.94 -3.85
N VAL A 350 32.09 15.38 -4.01
CA VAL A 350 32.29 13.91 -3.96
C VAL A 350 32.00 13.34 -2.56
N VAL A 351 32.36 14.05 -1.48
CA VAL A 351 32.01 13.62 -0.11
C VAL A 351 30.49 13.68 0.12
N GLU A 352 29.81 14.72 -0.35
CA GLU A 352 28.35 14.84 -0.26
C GLU A 352 27.66 13.69 -1.01
N ASP A 353 28.20 13.31 -2.17
CA ASP A 353 27.73 12.18 -2.96
C ASP A 353 27.95 10.83 -2.25
N ILE A 354 29.11 10.58 -1.65
CA ILE A 354 29.35 9.39 -0.83
C ILE A 354 28.38 9.31 0.36
N ASN A 355 28.14 10.43 1.05
CA ASN A 355 27.21 10.47 2.18
C ASN A 355 25.77 10.16 1.77
N LYS A 356 25.34 10.54 0.55
CA LYS A 356 24.04 10.12 0.01
C LYS A 356 23.97 8.61 -0.17
N LEU A 357 25.01 7.97 -0.70
CA LEU A 357 25.04 6.51 -0.88
C LEU A 357 25.01 5.77 0.47
N LEU A 358 25.74 6.27 1.47
CA LEU A 358 25.68 5.73 2.83
C LEU A 358 24.26 5.78 3.42
N LYS A 359 23.52 6.88 3.20
CA LYS A 359 22.13 7.00 3.66
C LYS A 359 21.21 5.91 3.08
N TYR A 360 21.43 5.48 1.84
CA TYR A 360 20.65 4.39 1.24
C TYR A 360 21.05 3.00 1.76
N LEU A 361 22.29 2.82 2.24
CA LEU A 361 22.72 1.57 2.88
C LEU A 361 22.08 1.37 4.25
N ASP A 362 21.88 2.46 5.01
CA ASP A 362 21.18 2.40 6.30
C ASP A 362 19.74 1.89 6.13
N LEU A 363 19.11 2.11 4.96
CA LEU A 363 17.77 1.57 4.64
C LEU A 363 17.73 0.03 4.60
N GLU A 364 18.84 -0.64 4.26
CA GLU A 364 18.89 -2.11 4.16
C GLU A 364 19.17 -2.76 5.52
N GLU A 365 20.09 -2.20 6.32
CA GLU A 365 20.37 -2.72 7.67
C GLU A 365 19.19 -2.53 8.63
N GLU A 366 18.41 -1.45 8.45
CA GLU A 366 17.22 -1.17 9.26
C GLU A 366 15.98 -1.99 8.84
N ALA A 367 15.98 -2.61 7.65
CA ALA A 367 14.85 -3.40 7.13
C ALA A 367 14.57 -4.69 7.90
N ASP A 368 15.59 -5.25 8.55
CA ASP A 368 15.43 -6.38 9.46
C ASP A 368 14.81 -5.95 10.81
N SER A 369 14.86 -4.66 11.14
CA SER A 369 14.11 -4.10 12.27
C SER A 369 12.66 -3.88 11.84
N THR A 370 11.71 -4.32 12.66
CA THR A 370 10.29 -4.35 12.27
C THR A 370 9.67 -2.95 12.10
N TYR A 371 10.37 -1.89 12.54
CA TYR A 371 9.81 -0.54 12.74
C TYR A 371 10.18 0.50 11.68
N ALA A 372 11.33 0.38 11.01
CA ALA A 372 11.79 1.41 10.06
C ALA A 372 10.88 1.56 8.83
N PHE A 373 10.14 0.49 8.49
CA PHE A 373 9.21 0.42 7.37
C PHE A 373 7.73 0.46 7.79
N ASP A 374 7.46 0.69 9.08
CA ASP A 374 6.10 0.86 9.57
C ASP A 374 5.62 2.28 9.24
N LEU A 375 4.80 2.40 8.18
CA LEU A 375 4.14 3.65 7.79
C LEU A 375 3.40 4.29 8.96
N GLY A 376 2.88 3.51 9.91
CA GLY A 376 2.19 4.01 11.09
C GLY A 376 3.07 4.81 12.05
N GLN A 377 4.41 4.72 11.96
CA GLN A 377 5.34 5.53 12.75
C GLN A 377 5.90 6.73 11.98
N ASN A 378 5.64 6.82 10.68
CA ASN A 378 6.12 7.92 9.85
C ASN A 378 5.42 9.23 10.25
N GLN A 379 6.20 10.29 10.48
CA GLN A 379 5.66 11.57 10.96
C GLN A 379 4.67 12.21 9.98
N SER A 380 4.86 12.06 8.67
CA SER A 380 3.92 12.58 7.67
C SER A 380 2.61 11.79 7.66
N ILE A 381 2.66 10.46 7.80
CA ILE A 381 1.48 9.61 7.92
C ILE A 381 0.70 9.93 9.21
N LEU A 382 1.38 10.00 10.36
CA LEU A 382 0.77 10.37 11.64
C LEU A 382 0.07 11.73 11.57
N LYS A 383 0.66 12.72 10.88
CA LYS A 383 0.02 14.02 10.62
C LYS A 383 -1.24 13.86 9.76
N ILE A 384 -1.18 13.11 8.67
CA ILE A 384 -2.34 12.82 7.80
C ILE A 384 -3.46 12.15 8.60
N GLU A 385 -3.16 11.15 9.41
CA GLU A 385 -4.15 10.47 10.26
C GLU A 385 -4.77 11.39 11.30
N GLY A 386 -3.97 12.27 11.90
CA GLY A 386 -4.46 13.31 12.80
C GLY A 386 -5.45 14.26 12.12
N ILE A 387 -5.18 14.63 10.87
CA ILE A 387 -6.08 15.47 10.05
C ILE A 387 -7.37 14.70 9.73
N LEU A 388 -7.27 13.44 9.30
CA LEU A 388 -8.42 12.60 9.01
C LEU A 388 -9.30 12.35 10.25
N LYS A 389 -8.69 12.26 11.43
CA LYS A 389 -9.42 12.18 12.70
C LYS A 389 -10.29 13.42 12.94
N LYS A 390 -9.73 14.63 12.78
CA LYS A 390 -10.49 15.88 12.89
C LYS A 390 -11.60 15.96 11.83
N MET A 391 -11.30 15.58 10.59
CA MET A 391 -12.31 15.53 9.52
C MET A 391 -13.47 14.59 9.89
N ARG A 392 -13.19 13.42 10.46
CA ARG A 392 -14.25 12.49 10.94
C ARG A 392 -15.11 13.10 12.05
N GLU A 393 -14.52 13.91 12.93
CA GLU A 393 -15.27 14.65 13.96
C GLU A 393 -16.26 15.63 13.29
N VAL A 394 -15.78 16.48 12.37
CA VAL A 394 -16.62 17.39 11.58
C VAL A 394 -17.72 16.65 10.80
N LYS A 395 -17.36 15.54 10.14
CA LYS A 395 -18.32 14.68 9.43
C LYS A 395 -19.43 14.18 10.35
N ASN A 396 -19.07 13.69 11.53
CA ASN A 396 -20.03 13.14 12.48
C ASN A 396 -20.98 14.21 13.03
N GLU A 397 -20.49 15.44 13.24
CA GLU A 397 -21.33 16.57 13.63
C GLU A 397 -22.29 16.97 12.50
N LEU A 398 -21.80 17.09 11.28
CA LEU A 398 -22.61 17.41 10.08
C LEU A 398 -23.72 16.39 9.84
N LEU A 399 -23.44 15.10 9.99
CA LEU A 399 -24.43 14.04 9.76
C LEU A 399 -25.50 13.95 10.86
N LYS A 400 -25.22 14.45 12.07
CA LYS A 400 -26.15 14.44 13.22
C LYS A 400 -26.98 15.71 13.34
N ALA A 401 -26.56 16.81 12.72
CA ALA A 401 -27.20 18.10 12.89
C ALA A 401 -28.62 18.15 12.29
N GLN A 402 -29.53 18.78 13.03
CA GLN A 402 -30.92 19.02 12.61
C GLN A 402 -31.11 20.39 11.93
N ASN A 403 -30.23 21.36 12.21
CA ASN A 403 -30.27 22.73 11.67
C ASN A 403 -28.96 23.06 10.90
N PRO A 404 -29.01 23.30 9.59
CA PRO A 404 -27.83 23.20 8.73
C PRO A 404 -27.00 24.49 8.53
N THR A 405 -27.61 25.68 8.54
CA THR A 405 -27.03 26.82 7.81
C THR A 405 -25.78 27.45 8.46
N ASP A 406 -25.78 27.72 9.77
CA ASP A 406 -24.60 28.26 10.46
C ASP A 406 -23.50 27.21 10.64
N LEU A 407 -23.89 25.93 10.76
CA LEU A 407 -22.98 24.80 10.90
C LEU A 407 -22.19 24.54 9.61
N TYR A 408 -22.82 24.70 8.45
CA TYR A 408 -22.16 24.50 7.15
C TYR A 408 -21.02 25.47 6.92
N LEU A 409 -21.20 26.75 7.22
CA LEU A 409 -20.16 27.75 7.02
C LEU A 409 -18.94 27.51 7.92
N GLY A 410 -19.17 27.21 9.20
CA GLY A 410 -18.12 26.86 10.15
C GLY A 410 -17.37 25.59 9.74
N SER A 411 -18.12 24.51 9.46
CA SER A 411 -17.56 23.22 9.06
C SER A 411 -16.77 23.32 7.75
N LYS A 412 -17.28 24.07 6.76
CA LYS A 412 -16.59 24.26 5.48
C LYS A 412 -15.27 25.00 5.65
N THR A 413 -15.24 26.04 6.49
CA THR A 413 -14.03 26.79 6.80
C THR A 413 -12.99 25.90 7.49
N GLU A 414 -13.43 25.09 8.46
CA GLU A 414 -12.57 24.13 9.13
C GLU A 414 -11.99 23.09 8.15
N LEU A 415 -12.82 22.52 7.28
CA LEU A 415 -12.37 21.56 6.25
C LEU A 415 -11.37 22.18 5.25
N GLN A 416 -11.56 23.45 4.85
CA GLN A 416 -10.56 24.15 4.04
C GLN A 416 -9.23 24.34 4.79
N GLY A 417 -9.28 24.62 6.10
CA GLY A 417 -8.10 24.65 6.95
C GLY A 417 -7.39 23.28 7.07
N LEU A 418 -8.14 22.17 7.00
CA LEU A 418 -7.57 20.83 6.93
C LEU A 418 -6.88 20.55 5.58
N ILE A 419 -7.41 21.05 4.46
CA ILE A 419 -6.71 21.00 3.16
C ILE A 419 -5.38 21.74 3.22
N GLY A 420 -5.36 22.95 3.80
CA GLY A 420 -4.11 23.70 4.00
C GLY A 420 -3.08 22.92 4.84
N GLN A 421 -3.51 22.27 5.92
CA GLN A 421 -2.64 21.39 6.72
C GLN A 421 -2.13 20.18 5.92
N LEU A 422 -2.94 19.61 5.02
CA LEU A 422 -2.51 18.53 4.13
C LEU A 422 -1.48 19.02 3.10
N ASP A 423 -1.57 20.27 2.64
CA ASP A 423 -0.63 20.86 1.69
C ASP A 423 0.77 21.09 2.28
N GLU A 424 0.85 21.29 3.60
CA GLU A 424 2.09 21.45 4.35
C GLU A 424 2.77 20.11 4.72
N VAL A 425 2.14 18.97 4.44
CA VAL A 425 2.73 17.65 4.75
C VAL A 425 3.92 17.39 3.83
N ASP A 426 5.08 17.13 4.43
CA ASP A 426 6.27 16.70 3.68
C ASP A 426 6.02 15.34 3.04
N LEU A 427 6.01 15.32 1.71
CA LEU A 427 5.79 14.12 0.90
C LEU A 427 7.08 13.34 0.67
N GLY A 428 8.23 14.01 0.82
CA GLY A 428 9.50 13.55 0.30
C GLY A 428 9.37 13.00 -1.14
N LYS A 429 10.20 12.01 -1.45
CA LYS A 429 10.09 11.23 -2.70
C LYS A 429 9.29 9.93 -2.51
N ASN A 430 8.67 9.71 -1.35
CA ASN A 430 7.96 8.47 -1.05
C ASN A 430 6.54 8.45 -1.67
N PRO A 431 6.25 7.53 -2.62
CA PRO A 431 4.95 7.46 -3.29
C PRO A 431 3.79 7.10 -2.35
N CYS A 432 4.03 6.35 -1.27
CA CYS A 432 2.98 6.01 -0.31
C CYS A 432 2.48 7.24 0.46
N ILE A 433 3.37 8.17 0.81
CA ILE A 433 2.97 9.41 1.51
C ILE A 433 2.20 10.33 0.55
N ARG A 434 2.62 10.42 -0.71
CA ARG A 434 1.88 11.17 -1.76
C ARG A 434 0.47 10.64 -1.93
N GLU A 435 0.33 9.32 -2.07
CA GLU A 435 -0.97 8.68 -2.22
C GLU A 435 -1.82 8.81 -0.96
N ALA A 436 -1.19 8.76 0.21
CA ALA A 436 -1.87 8.95 1.48
C ALA A 436 -2.48 10.35 1.61
N ARG A 437 -1.68 11.37 1.30
CA ARG A 437 -2.17 12.75 1.24
C ARG A 437 -3.26 12.89 0.19
N ARG A 438 -3.09 12.34 -1.02
CA ARG A 438 -4.10 12.42 -2.09
C ARG A 438 -5.45 11.86 -1.64
N ARG A 439 -5.46 10.67 -1.02
CA ARG A 439 -6.68 10.05 -0.47
C ARG A 439 -7.31 10.92 0.61
N ALA A 440 -6.50 11.47 1.52
CA ALA A 440 -7.01 12.35 2.57
C ALA A 440 -7.61 13.65 2.02
N VAL A 441 -6.98 14.26 1.00
CA VAL A 441 -7.51 15.42 0.28
C VAL A 441 -8.85 15.09 -0.37
N ILE A 442 -8.98 13.94 -1.03
CA ILE A 442 -10.25 13.51 -1.63
C ILE A 442 -11.34 13.33 -0.56
N GLU A 443 -11.01 12.76 0.59
CA GLU A 443 -11.96 12.53 1.68
C GLU A 443 -12.49 13.87 2.25
N VAL A 444 -11.59 14.81 2.53
CA VAL A 444 -11.94 16.16 2.98
C VAL A 444 -12.74 16.92 1.89
N GLN A 445 -12.27 16.88 0.65
CA GLN A 445 -12.92 17.57 -0.47
C GLN A 445 -14.33 17.02 -0.75
N THR A 446 -14.55 15.72 -0.57
CA THR A 446 -15.88 15.11 -0.72
C THR A 446 -16.87 15.60 0.33
N LEU A 447 -16.40 15.91 1.54
CA LEU A 447 -17.25 16.51 2.57
C LEU A 447 -17.56 17.99 2.26
N ILE A 448 -16.59 18.73 1.72
CA ILE A 448 -16.81 20.11 1.24
C ILE A 448 -17.86 20.13 0.11
N THR A 449 -17.74 19.23 -0.88
CA THR A 449 -18.71 19.18 -1.99
C THR A 449 -20.11 18.76 -1.52
N PHE A 450 -20.21 17.92 -0.48
CA PHE A 450 -21.48 17.60 0.15
C PHE A 450 -22.14 18.83 0.77
N ILE A 451 -21.36 19.66 1.49
CA ILE A 451 -21.85 20.94 2.06
C ILE A 451 -22.30 21.89 0.93
N ASP A 452 -21.47 22.06 -0.09
CA ASP A 452 -21.78 22.93 -1.24
C ASP A 452 -23.10 22.52 -1.93
N LEU A 453 -23.30 21.22 -2.09
CA LEU A 453 -24.52 20.67 -2.67
C LEU A 453 -25.74 20.93 -1.77
N LYS A 454 -25.61 20.72 -0.45
CA LYS A 454 -26.70 21.01 0.50
C LYS A 454 -27.06 22.50 0.51
N GLU A 455 -26.07 23.39 0.54
CA GLU A 455 -26.30 24.83 0.44
C GLU A 455 -26.99 25.22 -0.88
N ALA A 456 -26.56 24.65 -2.00
CA ALA A 456 -27.16 24.92 -3.31
C ALA A 456 -28.63 24.48 -3.37
N LEU A 457 -28.96 23.33 -2.76
CA LEU A 457 -30.32 22.81 -2.66
C LEU A 457 -31.19 23.67 -1.73
N GLU A 458 -30.64 24.19 -0.62
CA GLU A 458 -31.36 25.09 0.30
C GLU A 458 -31.60 26.48 -0.28
N LYS A 459 -30.62 27.01 -1.03
CA LYS A 459 -30.73 28.30 -1.73
C LYS A 459 -31.69 28.25 -2.92
N ARG A 460 -32.11 27.06 -3.34
CA ARG A 460 -33.11 26.89 -4.40
C ARG A 460 -34.44 27.48 -3.95
N GLN A 461 -34.86 28.58 -4.58
CA GLN A 461 -36.20 29.14 -4.41
C GLN A 461 -37.10 28.66 -5.57
N PRO A 462 -37.92 27.61 -5.37
CA PRO A 462 -38.89 27.23 -6.38
C PRO A 462 -40.00 28.30 -6.41
N GLY A 463 -39.98 29.23 -7.37
CA GLY A 463 -41.15 30.11 -7.53
C GLY A 463 -41.06 31.43 -8.29
N VAL A 464 -39.94 31.83 -8.91
CA VAL A 464 -39.86 33.18 -9.51
C VAL A 464 -40.10 33.21 -11.04
N ALA A 465 -39.96 32.09 -11.76
CA ALA A 465 -40.32 31.96 -13.19
C ALA A 465 -40.58 30.49 -13.56
N GLU A 466 -41.25 30.22 -14.70
CA GLU A 466 -41.38 28.88 -15.29
C GLU A 466 -39.98 28.29 -15.53
N GLU A 467 -39.49 27.46 -14.60
CA GLU A 467 -38.25 26.71 -14.76
C GLU A 467 -38.41 25.72 -15.91
N HIS A 468 -37.46 25.74 -16.85
CA HIS A 468 -37.44 24.78 -17.96
C HIS A 468 -37.43 23.33 -17.41
N PRO A 469 -38.17 22.38 -18.02
CA PRO A 469 -38.29 21.01 -17.53
C PRO A 469 -36.94 20.28 -17.38
N SER A 470 -35.94 20.61 -18.21
CA SER A 470 -34.58 20.05 -18.09
C SER A 470 -33.87 20.53 -16.81
N HIS A 471 -33.95 21.83 -16.46
CA HIS A 471 -33.41 22.36 -15.20
C HIS A 471 -34.07 21.68 -13.99
N LYS A 472 -35.39 21.54 -14.01
CA LYS A 472 -36.13 20.85 -12.94
C LYS A 472 -35.70 19.39 -12.78
N SER A 473 -35.43 18.70 -13.89
CA SER A 473 -34.94 17.32 -13.90
C SER A 473 -33.53 17.22 -13.32
N ILE A 474 -32.61 18.12 -13.70
CA ILE A 474 -31.26 18.19 -13.14
C ILE A 474 -31.30 18.43 -11.62
N TRP A 475 -32.13 19.36 -11.15
CA TRP A 475 -32.30 19.59 -9.70
C TRP A 475 -32.86 18.39 -8.94
N THR A 476 -33.74 17.61 -9.58
CA THR A 476 -34.27 16.37 -9.00
C THR A 476 -33.16 15.33 -8.83
N VAL A 477 -32.27 15.22 -9.84
CA VAL A 477 -31.09 14.36 -9.74
C VAL A 477 -30.13 14.87 -8.66
N LEU A 478 -29.86 16.18 -8.59
CA LEU A 478 -28.99 16.76 -7.55
C LEU A 478 -29.50 16.48 -6.13
N GLY A 479 -30.82 16.54 -5.91
CA GLY A 479 -31.44 16.14 -4.65
C GLY A 479 -31.21 14.67 -4.33
N SER A 480 -31.38 13.78 -5.32
CA SER A 480 -31.12 12.35 -5.19
C SER A 480 -29.65 12.05 -4.90
N LEU A 481 -28.73 12.71 -5.61
CA LEU A 481 -27.28 12.60 -5.40
C LEU A 481 -26.88 13.07 -4.00
N SER A 482 -27.56 14.09 -3.44
CA SER A 482 -27.30 14.56 -2.09
C SER A 482 -27.62 13.52 -1.01
N GLU A 483 -28.71 12.78 -1.17
CA GLU A 483 -29.05 11.70 -0.24
C GLU A 483 -28.14 10.47 -0.44
N ILE A 484 -27.84 10.11 -1.69
CA ILE A 484 -26.88 9.04 -1.98
C ILE A 484 -25.50 9.38 -1.39
N GLN A 485 -25.01 10.62 -1.56
CA GLN A 485 -23.73 11.06 -1.02
C GLN A 485 -23.71 10.99 0.51
N ARG A 486 -24.82 11.32 1.19
CA ARG A 486 -24.95 11.15 2.65
C ARG A 486 -24.75 9.68 3.05
N GLU A 487 -25.37 8.75 2.33
CA GLU A 487 -25.21 7.30 2.59
C GLU A 487 -23.79 6.82 2.25
N VAL A 488 -23.18 7.33 1.19
CA VAL A 488 -21.78 7.04 0.83
C VAL A 488 -20.81 7.56 1.91
N LEU A 489 -21.07 8.73 2.51
CA LEU A 489 -20.23 9.28 3.59
C LEU A 489 -20.26 8.41 4.86
N SER A 490 -21.38 7.74 5.14
CA SER A 490 -21.56 6.82 6.28
C SER A 490 -21.26 5.35 5.97
N PHE A 491 -21.08 4.99 4.70
CA PHE A 491 -20.71 3.63 4.28
C PHE A 491 -19.40 3.16 4.95
N ASP A 492 -19.37 1.95 5.48
CA ASP A 492 -18.18 1.35 6.08
C ASP A 492 -18.20 -0.13 5.73
N GLY A 493 -17.45 -0.51 4.70
CA GLY A 493 -17.56 -1.81 4.05
C GLY A 493 -16.72 -1.91 2.78
N ASN A 494 -16.79 -3.07 2.12
CA ASN A 494 -16.00 -3.37 0.92
C ASN A 494 -16.90 -3.60 -0.32
N ARG A 495 -16.27 -3.83 -1.49
CA ARG A 495 -16.99 -4.00 -2.77
C ARG A 495 -17.90 -5.22 -2.84
N THR A 496 -17.73 -6.19 -1.93
CA THR A 496 -18.59 -7.39 -1.88
C THR A 496 -19.88 -7.16 -1.07
N ASP A 497 -19.97 -6.05 -0.34
CA ASP A 497 -21.14 -5.73 0.46
C ASP A 497 -22.34 -5.36 -0.41
N LYS A 498 -23.52 -5.89 -0.04
CA LYS A 498 -24.80 -5.55 -0.70
C LYS A 498 -25.06 -4.04 -0.70
N ASN A 499 -24.61 -3.34 0.34
CA ASN A 499 -24.75 -1.89 0.45
C ASN A 499 -23.90 -1.15 -0.58
N TYR A 500 -22.68 -1.60 -0.86
CA TYR A 500 -21.84 -1.04 -1.91
C TYR A 500 -22.52 -1.18 -3.28
N ILE A 501 -22.93 -2.40 -3.63
CA ILE A 501 -23.57 -2.71 -4.93
C ILE A 501 -24.85 -1.87 -5.12
N ARG A 502 -25.67 -1.72 -4.07
CA ARG A 502 -26.86 -0.87 -4.12
C ARG A 502 -26.52 0.60 -4.34
N LEU A 503 -25.52 1.13 -3.65
CA LEU A 503 -25.10 2.53 -3.78
C LEU A 503 -24.53 2.81 -5.18
N GLU A 504 -23.72 1.90 -5.71
CA GLU A 504 -23.23 1.93 -7.09
C GLU A 504 -24.40 1.96 -8.08
N GLU A 505 -25.36 1.04 -7.94
CA GLU A 505 -26.55 0.97 -8.82
C GLU A 505 -27.39 2.27 -8.76
N LEU A 506 -27.56 2.86 -7.58
CA LEU A 506 -28.26 4.13 -7.42
C LEU A 506 -27.53 5.28 -8.14
N LEU A 507 -26.21 5.33 -8.07
CA LEU A 507 -25.39 6.32 -8.78
C LEU A 507 -25.45 6.12 -10.29
N THR A 508 -25.38 4.87 -10.77
CA THR A 508 -25.53 4.55 -12.20
C THR A 508 -26.91 4.98 -12.71
N LYS A 509 -27.98 4.78 -11.93
CA LYS A 509 -29.32 5.27 -12.28
C LYS A 509 -29.38 6.79 -12.40
N GLN A 510 -28.70 7.53 -11.53
CA GLN A 510 -28.63 9.00 -11.64
C GLN A 510 -27.84 9.45 -12.87
N LEU A 511 -26.76 8.77 -13.25
CA LEU A 511 -26.02 9.05 -14.47
C LEU A 511 -26.90 8.86 -15.72
N LEU A 512 -27.62 7.74 -15.81
CA LEU A 512 -28.56 7.48 -16.90
C LEU A 512 -29.71 8.51 -16.95
N ALA A 513 -30.20 8.94 -15.78
CA ALA A 513 -31.21 9.99 -15.70
C ALA A 513 -30.69 11.34 -16.23
N LEU A 514 -29.43 11.68 -15.96
CA LEU A 514 -28.78 12.88 -16.50
C LEU A 514 -28.57 12.81 -18.01
N ASP A 515 -28.19 11.65 -18.54
CA ASP A 515 -28.01 11.42 -19.97
C ASP A 515 -29.33 11.58 -20.75
N ALA A 516 -30.45 11.22 -20.13
CA ALA A 516 -31.79 11.40 -20.69
C ALA A 516 -32.30 12.85 -20.69
N VAL A 517 -31.62 13.78 -19.99
CA VAL A 517 -32.01 15.19 -19.99
C VAL A 517 -31.58 15.85 -21.30
N ASP A 518 -32.56 16.27 -22.10
CA ASP A 518 -32.35 17.10 -23.29
C ASP A 518 -32.20 18.59 -22.89
N PRO A 519 -31.02 19.21 -23.09
CA PRO A 519 -30.80 20.61 -22.78
C PRO A 519 -31.38 21.57 -23.82
N GLN A 520 -31.97 21.09 -24.92
CA GLN A 520 -32.60 21.90 -25.98
C GLN A 520 -31.74 23.06 -26.49
N GLY A 521 -30.41 22.90 -26.47
CA GLY A 521 -29.46 23.93 -26.90
C GLY A 521 -29.14 25.01 -25.85
N GLU A 522 -29.77 25.01 -24.67
CA GLU A 522 -29.49 26.01 -23.63
C GLU A 522 -28.13 25.73 -22.94
N GLU A 523 -27.17 26.64 -23.10
CA GLU A 523 -25.82 26.47 -22.55
C GLU A 523 -25.78 26.33 -21.02
N LYS A 524 -26.67 27.02 -20.30
CA LYS A 524 -26.78 26.90 -18.84
C LYS A 524 -27.23 25.50 -18.43
N CYS A 525 -28.19 24.90 -19.14
CA CYS A 525 -28.60 23.51 -18.94
C CYS A 525 -27.47 22.53 -19.23
N LYS A 526 -26.74 22.72 -20.33
CA LYS A 526 -25.59 21.87 -20.69
C LYS A 526 -24.52 21.90 -19.60
N ALA A 527 -24.17 23.09 -19.12
CA ALA A 527 -23.19 23.29 -18.05
C ALA A 527 -23.65 22.65 -16.74
N ALA A 528 -24.91 22.87 -16.33
CA ALA A 528 -25.48 22.29 -15.12
C ALA A 528 -25.52 20.76 -15.17
N ARG A 529 -25.92 20.18 -16.32
CA ARG A 529 -25.90 18.73 -16.55
C ARG A 529 -24.47 18.17 -16.43
N LYS A 530 -23.49 18.83 -17.08
CA LYS A 530 -22.07 18.42 -17.01
C LYS A 530 -21.54 18.45 -15.57
N GLN A 531 -21.90 19.46 -14.79
CA GLN A 531 -21.54 19.55 -13.37
C GLN A 531 -22.18 18.43 -12.54
N ALA A 532 -23.46 18.13 -12.78
CA ALA A 532 -24.16 17.04 -12.10
C ALA A 532 -23.55 15.66 -12.43
N VAL A 533 -23.17 15.43 -13.69
CA VAL A 533 -22.46 14.19 -14.11
C VAL A 533 -21.12 14.09 -13.39
N LYS A 534 -20.34 15.18 -13.36
CA LYS A 534 -19.05 15.21 -12.65
C LYS A 534 -19.24 14.92 -11.15
N LEU A 535 -20.28 15.45 -10.53
CA LEU A 535 -20.60 15.18 -9.12
C LEU A 535 -20.93 13.70 -8.90
N ALA A 536 -21.79 13.10 -9.74
CA ALA A 536 -22.12 11.68 -9.64
C ALA A 536 -20.88 10.77 -9.82
N GLN A 537 -20.03 11.09 -10.80
CA GLN A 537 -18.75 10.39 -11.02
C GLN A 537 -17.79 10.55 -9.84
N ASN A 538 -17.72 11.73 -9.22
CA ASN A 538 -16.91 11.95 -8.03
C ASN A 538 -17.42 11.13 -6.83
N ILE A 539 -18.74 11.06 -6.62
CA ILE A 539 -19.32 10.25 -5.54
C ILE A 539 -19.02 8.76 -5.76
N LEU A 540 -19.14 8.28 -7.00
CA LEU A 540 -18.79 6.90 -7.37
C LEU A 540 -17.31 6.61 -7.15
N SER A 541 -16.43 7.50 -7.62
CA SER A 541 -14.97 7.38 -7.43
C SER A 541 -14.60 7.37 -5.94
N TYR A 542 -15.31 8.14 -5.12
CA TYR A 542 -15.11 8.17 -3.68
C TYR A 542 -15.62 6.91 -2.98
N LEU A 543 -16.79 6.39 -3.38
CA LEU A 543 -17.30 5.11 -2.90
C LEU A 543 -16.30 3.98 -3.19
N ASP A 544 -15.74 3.97 -4.40
CA ASP A 544 -14.68 3.06 -4.80
C ASP A 544 -13.43 3.19 -3.93
N LEU A 545 -12.97 4.42 -3.70
CA LEU A 545 -11.82 4.71 -2.86
C LEU A 545 -12.03 4.26 -1.40
N LYS A 546 -13.23 4.45 -0.85
CA LYS A 546 -13.58 3.99 0.51
C LYS A 546 -13.69 2.48 0.62
N SER A 547 -14.17 1.83 -0.43
CA SER A 547 -14.25 0.36 -0.50
C SER A 547 -12.89 -0.29 -0.75
N ASP A 548 -11.87 0.51 -1.02
CA ASP A 548 -10.50 0.10 -1.22
C ASP A 548 -9.79 0.14 0.13
N GLU A 549 -9.65 -1.03 0.76
CA GLU A 549 -9.09 -1.23 2.09
C GLU A 549 -7.59 -0.81 2.15
N TRP A 550 -7.39 0.50 2.33
CA TRP A 550 -6.10 1.18 2.34
C TRP A 550 -5.91 1.88 3.68
N GLU A 551 -5.71 1.09 4.72
CA GLU A 551 -5.31 1.60 6.02
C GLU A 551 -3.78 1.68 6.07
N TYR A 552 -3.17 2.54 6.89
CA TYR A 552 -1.70 2.66 7.03
C TYR A 552 -1.12 1.74 8.09
#